data_AF-A0A154ILX3-F1
#
_entry.id   AF-A0A154ILX3-F1
#
_cell.length_a   1.000
_cell.length_b   1.000
_cell.length_c   1.000
_cell.angle_alpha   90.00
_cell.angle_beta   90.00
_cell.angle_gamma   90.00
#
_symmetry.space_group_name_H-M   'P 1'
#
loop_
_entity.id
_entity.type
_entity.pdbx_description
1 polymer ?
#
loop_
_entity_poly.entity_id
_entity_poly.type
_entity_poly.pdbx_seq_one_letter_code
_entity_poly.pdbx_strand_id
1 'polypeptide(L)'
;MRFNTEMWEKAFAAAGGFLIGVLLFAVGREVVLAFAENPPAIVLRAVFHWLGTFRWLYDYQTIIALIGAWWAAQAVYNQIRQAERFVKNQAATRRAVASATLPLALTELSDYAHRCIDDLILVHNACVSGSLPSAAVVNPFPSIPVAAVAQIREMIEAADEAERVFLSTLLASLQVQHSRLAGLVRDHVRAGHIVLTLNIERYILDAGDIYARTASMYRFARGIENRIPGGIRKIEIANSLSVCGVVPPIYDTILQNYDLNSQEEWVSPFRAV
;
A
#
# COMPACT_ATOMS: atom_id res chain seq x y z
N MET A 1 0.30 24.37 0.51
CA MET A 1 -0.28 25.53 1.20
C MET A 1 -0.20 25.32 2.71
N ARG A 2 0.80 25.91 3.38
CA ARG A 2 0.82 26.00 4.85
C ARG A 2 -0.09 27.15 5.22
N PHE A 3 -1.31 26.85 5.68
CA PHE A 3 -2.16 27.87 6.29
C PHE A 3 -1.39 28.51 7.45
N ASN A 4 -1.29 29.83 7.43
CA ASN A 4 -0.48 30.61 8.36
C ASN A 4 -1.15 30.61 9.74
N THR A 5 -0.83 29.62 10.57
CA THR A 5 -1.42 29.43 11.91
C THR A 5 -1.15 30.63 12.82
N GLU A 6 0.00 31.31 12.64
CA GLU A 6 0.32 32.53 13.40
C GLU A 6 -0.63 33.69 13.12
N MET A 7 -1.12 33.82 11.87
CA MET A 7 -2.01 34.92 11.49
C MET A 7 -3.38 34.75 12.15
N TRP A 8 -3.87 33.51 12.25
CA TRP A 8 -5.11 33.19 12.93
C TRP A 8 -5.01 33.41 14.44
N GLU A 9 -3.92 33.01 15.08
CA GLU A 9 -3.71 33.26 16.52
C GLU A 9 -3.73 34.76 16.86
N LYS A 10 -3.05 35.58 16.05
CA LYS A 10 -3.04 37.04 16.23
C LYS A 10 -4.43 37.66 16.00
N ALA A 11 -5.15 37.20 14.99
CA ALA A 11 -6.51 37.65 14.71
C ALA A 11 -7.48 37.29 15.85
N PHE A 12 -7.37 36.09 16.43
CA PHE A 12 -8.19 35.66 17.56
C PHE A 12 -7.86 36.43 18.84
N ALA A 13 -6.58 36.66 19.14
CA ALA A 13 -6.18 37.46 20.29
C ALA A 13 -6.71 38.91 20.17
N ALA A 14 -6.64 39.49 18.97
CA ALA A 14 -7.18 40.82 18.70
C ALA A 14 -8.71 40.86 18.82
N ALA A 15 -9.42 39.88 18.24
CA ALA A 15 -10.88 39.80 18.33
C ALA A 15 -11.36 39.56 19.76
N GLY A 16 -10.69 38.67 20.51
CA GLY A 16 -10.96 38.43 21.92
C GLY A 16 -10.73 39.68 22.78
N GLY A 17 -9.61 40.37 22.58
CA GLY A 17 -9.31 41.64 23.25
C GLY A 17 -10.33 42.74 22.92
N PHE A 18 -10.76 42.83 21.66
CA PHE A 18 -11.78 43.78 21.24
C PHE A 18 -13.14 43.49 21.88
N LEU A 19 -13.58 42.23 21.89
CA LEU A 19 -14.85 41.84 22.52
C LEU A 19 -14.86 42.10 24.03
N ILE A 20 -13.77 41.76 24.72
CA ILE A 20 -13.60 42.07 26.14
C ILE A 20 -13.62 43.58 26.36
N GLY A 21 -12.93 44.35 25.51
CA GLY A 21 -12.92 45.82 25.57
C GLY A 21 -14.30 46.44 25.41
N VAL A 22 -15.08 46.00 24.41
CA VAL A 22 -16.45 46.47 24.19
C VAL A 22 -17.36 46.11 25.37
N LEU A 23 -17.21 44.91 25.93
CA LEU A 23 -18.00 44.46 27.07
C LEU A 23 -17.67 45.28 28.34
N LEU A 24 -16.38 45.47 28.64
CA LEU A 24 -15.94 46.32 29.75
C LEU A 24 -16.39 47.77 29.58
N PHE A 25 -16.34 48.29 28.34
CA PHE A 25 -16.79 49.64 28.03
C PHE A 25 -18.31 49.79 28.20
N ALA A 26 -19.10 48.83 27.71
CA ALA A 26 -20.56 48.84 27.87
C ALA A 26 -20.96 48.80 29.35
N VAL A 27 -20.32 47.92 30.13
CA VAL A 27 -20.54 47.83 31.58
C VAL A 27 -20.12 49.12 32.29
N GLY A 28 -18.93 49.65 31.97
CA GLY A 28 -18.43 50.89 32.55
C GLY A 28 -19.34 52.08 32.27
N ARG A 29 -19.86 52.18 31.04
CA ARG A 29 -20.81 53.23 30.64
C ARG A 29 -22.09 53.16 31.46
N GLU A 30 -22.71 51.98 31.59
CA GLU A 30 -23.94 51.79 32.38
C GLU A 30 -23.71 52.11 33.86
N VAL A 31 -22.56 51.73 34.41
CA VAL A 31 -22.19 52.06 35.79
C VAL A 31 -22.10 53.56 35.98
N VAL A 32 -21.41 54.28 35.09
CA VAL A 32 -21.27 55.75 35.15
C VAL A 32 -22.63 56.45 35.07
N LEU A 33 -23.51 56.02 34.15
CA LEU A 33 -24.86 56.56 34.04
C LEU A 33 -25.69 56.30 35.30
N ALA A 34 -25.62 55.09 35.87
CA ALA A 34 -26.32 54.75 37.10
C ALA A 34 -25.88 55.63 38.29
N PHE A 35 -24.58 55.94 38.39
CA PHE A 35 -24.05 56.88 39.39
C PHE A 35 -24.47 58.34 39.18
N ALA A 36 -24.80 58.73 37.95
CA ALA A 36 -25.29 60.08 37.65
C ALA A 36 -26.76 60.27 38.08
N GLU A 37 -27.58 59.22 37.99
CA GLU A 37 -29.02 59.30 38.25
C GLU A 37 -29.41 58.91 39.68
N ASN A 38 -28.56 58.17 40.40
CA ASN A 38 -28.90 57.62 41.71
C ASN A 38 -27.82 57.89 42.77
N PRO A 39 -28.20 57.99 44.06
CA PRO A 39 -27.24 58.08 45.16
C PRO A 39 -26.22 56.92 45.14
N PRO A 40 -24.91 57.19 45.35
CA PRO A 40 -23.85 56.18 45.26
C PRO A 40 -24.09 54.92 46.10
N ALA A 41 -24.74 55.07 47.26
CA ALA A 41 -25.04 53.97 48.17
C ALA A 41 -26.05 52.96 47.56
N ILE A 42 -26.99 53.42 46.74
CA ILE A 42 -27.99 52.57 46.10
C ILE A 42 -27.36 51.79 44.95
N VAL A 43 -26.56 52.47 44.12
CA VAL A 43 -25.83 51.87 42.99
C VAL A 43 -24.86 50.80 43.49
N LEU A 44 -24.06 51.11 44.51
CA LEU A 44 -23.12 50.14 45.09
C LEU A 44 -23.87 48.92 45.66
N ARG A 45 -24.96 49.12 46.40
CA ARG A 45 -25.74 48.00 46.96
C ARG A 45 -26.37 47.14 45.86
N ALA A 46 -26.87 47.75 44.78
CA ALA A 46 -27.44 47.05 43.63
C ALA A 46 -26.37 46.25 42.88
N VAL A 47 -25.19 46.83 42.65
CA VAL A 47 -24.04 46.15 42.02
C VAL A 47 -23.55 45.00 42.89
N PHE A 48 -23.39 45.20 44.20
CA PHE A 48 -23.00 44.13 45.13
C PHE A 48 -24.05 43.03 45.21
N HIS A 49 -25.35 43.36 45.15
CA HIS A 49 -26.41 42.37 45.12
C HIS A 49 -26.45 41.60 43.79
N TRP A 50 -26.28 42.28 42.66
CA TRP A 50 -26.22 41.66 41.33
C TRP A 50 -24.98 40.77 41.16
N LEU A 51 -23.81 41.23 41.61
CA LEU A 51 -22.58 40.43 41.67
C LEU A 51 -22.73 39.25 42.62
N GLY A 52 -23.28 39.48 43.82
CA GLY A 52 -23.42 38.46 44.86
C GLY A 52 -24.51 37.42 44.59
N THR A 53 -25.51 37.74 43.77
CA THR A 53 -26.54 36.77 43.35
C THR A 53 -26.14 35.95 42.13
N PHE A 54 -25.01 36.26 41.48
CA PHE A 54 -24.50 35.57 40.27
C PHE A 54 -25.52 35.42 39.13
N ARG A 55 -26.65 36.16 39.14
CA ARG A 55 -27.70 36.05 38.10
C ARG A 55 -27.17 36.42 36.73
N TRP A 56 -26.19 37.31 36.67
CA TRP A 56 -25.49 37.65 35.45
C TRP A 56 -24.89 36.42 34.75
N LEU A 57 -24.35 35.45 35.49
CA LEU A 57 -23.76 34.24 34.92
C LEU A 57 -24.82 33.38 34.20
N TYR A 58 -26.07 33.38 34.68
CA TYR A 58 -27.20 32.73 34.01
C TYR A 58 -27.52 33.40 32.67
N ASP A 59 -27.50 34.74 32.62
CA ASP A 59 -27.74 35.49 31.38
C ASP A 59 -26.64 35.24 30.34
N TYR A 60 -25.40 34.93 30.77
CA TYR A 60 -24.27 34.58 29.88
C TYR A 60 -24.11 33.07 29.62
N GLN A 61 -25.01 32.21 30.12
CA GLN A 61 -24.89 30.76 29.97
C GLN A 61 -24.82 30.34 28.49
N THR A 62 -25.56 31.00 27.60
CA THR A 62 -25.53 30.72 26.15
C THR A 62 -24.16 31.05 25.53
N ILE A 63 -23.53 32.15 25.94
CA ILE A 63 -22.21 32.53 25.43
C ILE A 63 -21.14 31.56 25.93
N ILE A 64 -21.18 31.19 27.20
CA ILE A 64 -20.27 30.19 27.78
C ILE A 64 -20.44 28.84 27.08
N ALA A 65 -21.69 28.43 26.80
CA ALA A 65 -21.98 27.21 26.05
C ALA A 65 -21.42 27.27 24.61
N LEU A 66 -21.54 28.40 23.92
CA LEU A 66 -20.99 28.58 22.57
C LEU A 66 -19.46 28.53 22.56
N ILE A 67 -18.80 29.17 23.53
CA ILE A 67 -17.33 29.12 23.67
C ILE A 67 -16.89 27.69 23.97
N GLY A 68 -17.58 27.00 24.89
CA GLY A 68 -17.32 25.60 25.21
C GLY A 68 -17.50 24.67 24.02
N ALA A 69 -18.58 24.85 23.25
CA ALA A 69 -18.83 24.11 22.02
C ALA A 69 -17.77 24.36 20.95
N TRP A 70 -17.32 25.62 20.80
CA TRP A 70 -16.25 25.98 19.87
C TRP A 70 -14.90 25.33 20.28
N TRP A 71 -14.53 25.38 21.56
CA TRP A 71 -13.35 24.68 22.08
C TRP A 71 -13.43 23.17 21.88
N ALA A 72 -14.59 22.57 22.16
CA ALA A 72 -14.81 21.15 21.95
C ALA A 72 -14.65 20.79 20.46
N ALA A 73 -15.24 21.56 19.55
CA ALA A 73 -15.11 21.35 18.10
C ALA A 73 -13.64 21.46 17.65
N GLN A 74 -12.90 22.45 18.16
CA GLN A 74 -11.48 22.62 17.84
C GLN A 74 -10.62 21.45 18.36
N ALA A 75 -10.90 20.97 19.57
CA ALA A 75 -10.24 19.81 20.14
C ALA A 75 -10.49 18.55 19.29
N VAL A 76 -11.73 18.33 18.86
CA VAL A 76 -12.10 17.22 17.96
C VAL A 76 -11.36 17.32 16.63
N TYR A 77 -11.30 18.52 16.02
CA TYR A 77 -10.57 18.71 14.77
C TYR A 77 -9.07 18.39 14.89
N ASN A 78 -8.44 18.83 15.99
CA ASN A 78 -7.05 18.52 16.27
C ASN A 78 -6.82 17.01 16.49
N GLN A 79 -7.75 16.32 17.18
CA GLN A 79 -7.70 14.87 17.37
C GLN A 79 -7.80 14.12 16.04
N ILE A 80 -8.71 14.52 15.14
CA ILE A 80 -8.85 13.90 13.80
C ILE A 80 -7.53 14.02 13.04
N ARG A 81 -6.90 15.19 13.03
CA ARG A 81 -5.61 15.40 12.36
C ARG A 81 -4.47 14.58 12.97
N GLN A 82 -4.47 14.38 14.28
CA GLN A 82 -3.49 13.51 14.95
C GLN A 82 -3.72 12.04 14.59
N ALA A 83 -4.97 11.59 14.56
CA ALA A 83 -5.35 10.23 14.16
C ALA A 83 -4.93 9.94 12.72
N GLU A 84 -5.17 10.86 11.78
CA GLU A 84 -4.72 10.72 10.38
C GLU A 84 -3.20 10.60 10.26
N ARG A 85 -2.44 11.40 11.03
CA ARG A 85 -0.98 11.31 11.05
C ARG A 85 -0.50 9.98 11.63
N PHE A 86 -1.15 9.50 12.69
CA PHE A 86 -0.84 8.21 13.29
C PHE A 86 -1.06 7.07 12.31
N VAL A 87 -2.18 7.06 11.57
CA VAL A 87 -2.46 6.06 10.53
C VAL A 87 -1.42 6.10 9.41
N LYS A 88 -1.07 7.31 8.92
CA LYS A 88 -0.04 7.47 7.89
C LYS A 88 1.34 6.98 8.36
N ASN A 89 1.73 7.33 9.59
CA ASN A 89 2.98 6.88 10.18
C ASN A 89 3.00 5.36 10.37
N GLN A 90 1.88 4.78 10.84
CA GLN A 90 1.76 3.34 11.00
C GLN A 90 1.87 2.60 9.66
N ALA A 91 1.22 3.11 8.60
CA ALA A 91 1.33 2.55 7.25
C ALA A 91 2.76 2.64 6.72
N ALA A 92 3.43 3.78 6.89
CA ALA A 92 4.82 3.97 6.47
C ALA A 92 5.78 3.03 7.22
N THR A 93 5.61 2.85 8.53
CA THR A 93 6.40 1.91 9.33
C THR A 93 6.18 0.47 8.88
N ARG A 94 4.92 0.05 8.66
CA ARG A 94 4.61 -1.30 8.16
C ARG A 94 5.27 -1.56 6.81
N ARG A 95 5.18 -0.59 5.90
CA ARG A 95 5.84 -0.65 4.59
C ARG A 95 7.36 -0.77 4.72
N ALA A 96 7.98 0.04 5.58
CA ALA A 96 9.42 -0.01 5.80
C ALA A 96 9.86 -1.39 6.33
N VAL A 97 9.14 -1.92 7.32
CA VAL A 97 9.40 -3.26 7.88
C VAL A 97 9.26 -4.34 6.80
N ALA A 98 8.16 -4.36 6.05
CA ALA A 98 7.95 -5.33 4.98
C ALA A 98 9.01 -5.23 3.86
N SER A 99 9.42 -4.01 3.51
CA SER A 99 10.47 -3.80 2.50
C SER A 99 11.86 -4.26 2.94
N ALA A 100 12.14 -4.27 4.25
CA ALA A 100 13.44 -4.65 4.80
C ALA A 100 13.74 -6.16 4.64
N THR A 101 12.70 -7.01 4.67
CA THR A 101 12.82 -8.46 4.48
C THR A 101 12.62 -8.90 3.03
N LEU A 102 12.04 -8.03 2.19
CA LEU A 102 11.72 -8.32 0.79
C LEU A 102 12.88 -8.87 -0.05
N PRO A 103 14.14 -8.40 0.05
CA PRO A 103 15.24 -8.97 -0.73
C PRO A 103 15.41 -10.48 -0.55
N LEU A 104 15.19 -10.98 0.68
CA LEU A 104 15.31 -12.41 0.99
C LEU A 104 14.19 -13.21 0.32
N ALA A 105 12.93 -12.77 0.44
CA ALA A 105 11.82 -13.38 -0.27
C ALA A 105 12.01 -13.39 -1.79
N LEU A 106 12.49 -12.27 -2.36
CA LEU A 106 12.74 -12.19 -3.80
C LEU A 106 13.80 -13.19 -4.26
N THR A 107 14.84 -13.40 -3.44
CA THR A 107 15.89 -14.39 -3.71
C THR A 107 15.33 -15.80 -3.73
N GLU A 108 14.57 -16.17 -2.69
CA GLU A 108 13.93 -17.50 -2.61
C GLU A 108 12.99 -17.77 -3.79
N LEU A 109 12.21 -16.75 -4.21
CA LEU A 109 11.30 -16.88 -5.35
C LEU A 109 12.04 -16.94 -6.69
N SER A 110 13.12 -16.18 -6.87
CA SER A 110 13.94 -16.29 -8.08
C SER A 110 14.64 -17.65 -8.16
N ASP A 111 15.13 -18.19 -7.04
CA ASP A 111 15.76 -19.51 -6.96
C ASP A 111 14.76 -20.64 -7.19
N TYR A 112 13.51 -20.48 -6.72
CA TYR A 112 12.42 -21.38 -7.04
C TYR A 112 12.15 -21.38 -8.55
N ALA A 113 11.98 -20.20 -9.16
CA ALA A 113 11.69 -20.08 -10.59
C ALA A 113 12.81 -20.65 -11.46
N HIS A 114 14.07 -20.41 -11.10
CA HIS A 114 15.25 -20.96 -11.76
C HIS A 114 15.24 -22.49 -11.73
N ARG A 115 15.09 -23.10 -10.55
CA ARG A 115 15.06 -24.56 -10.42
C ARG A 115 13.90 -25.20 -11.19
N CYS A 116 12.74 -24.55 -11.23
CA CYS A 116 11.64 -25.00 -12.08
C CYS A 116 12.01 -24.96 -13.58
N ILE A 117 12.74 -23.95 -14.05
CA ILE A 117 13.22 -23.86 -15.44
C ILE A 117 14.20 -25.01 -15.71
N ASP A 118 15.16 -25.26 -14.83
CA ASP A 118 16.13 -26.34 -14.99
C ASP A 118 15.44 -27.70 -15.18
N ASP A 119 14.49 -28.02 -14.29
CA ASP A 119 13.73 -29.26 -14.37
C ASP A 119 12.85 -29.33 -15.63
N LEU A 120 12.25 -28.21 -16.04
CA LEU A 120 11.43 -28.15 -17.26
C LEU A 120 12.27 -28.29 -18.53
N ILE A 121 13.51 -27.79 -18.56
CA ILE A 121 14.44 -28.01 -19.68
C ILE A 121 14.76 -29.51 -19.81
N LEU A 122 14.98 -30.20 -18.69
CA LEU A 122 15.20 -31.66 -18.70
C LEU A 122 13.98 -32.40 -19.25
N VAL A 123 12.77 -32.00 -18.84
CA VAL A 123 11.52 -32.58 -19.35
C VAL A 123 11.32 -32.26 -20.83
N HIS A 124 11.62 -31.04 -21.28
CA HIS A 124 11.53 -30.63 -22.69
C HIS A 124 12.47 -31.46 -23.57
N ASN A 125 13.73 -31.64 -23.14
CA ASN A 125 14.72 -32.44 -23.85
C ASN A 125 14.35 -33.94 -23.94
N ALA A 126 13.47 -34.43 -23.06
CA ALA A 126 12.95 -35.79 -23.12
C ALA A 126 11.78 -35.95 -24.12
N CYS A 127 11.25 -34.86 -24.68
CA CYS A 127 10.19 -34.92 -25.68
C CYS A 127 10.70 -35.53 -27.01
N VAL A 128 9.86 -36.37 -27.63
CA VAL A 128 10.10 -36.97 -28.94
C VAL A 128 8.90 -36.65 -29.82
N SER A 129 9.17 -36.12 -31.02
CA SER A 129 8.12 -35.75 -32.00
C SER A 129 7.03 -34.82 -31.44
N GLY A 130 7.41 -33.87 -30.58
CA GLY A 130 6.50 -32.85 -30.04
C GLY A 130 5.65 -33.28 -28.83
N SER A 131 5.93 -34.46 -28.26
CA SER A 131 5.24 -34.94 -27.05
C SER A 131 6.21 -35.63 -26.10
N LEU A 132 5.87 -35.64 -24.81
CA LEU A 132 6.62 -36.35 -23.79
C LEU A 132 6.25 -37.84 -23.81
N PRO A 133 7.19 -38.77 -24.07
CA PRO A 133 6.89 -40.20 -24.07
C PRO A 133 6.42 -40.68 -22.69
N SER A 134 5.42 -41.55 -22.61
CA SER A 134 4.90 -42.06 -21.31
C SER A 134 5.94 -42.78 -20.44
N ALA A 135 7.05 -43.24 -21.04
CA ALA A 135 8.16 -43.87 -20.33
C ALA A 135 9.18 -42.87 -19.76
N ALA A 136 9.08 -41.58 -20.10
CA ALA A 136 9.96 -40.55 -19.55
C ALA A 136 9.75 -40.43 -18.03
N VAL A 137 10.80 -40.10 -17.29
CA VAL A 137 10.68 -39.87 -15.84
C VAL A 137 10.54 -38.37 -15.63
N VAL A 138 9.41 -37.95 -15.04
CA VAL A 138 9.19 -36.56 -14.59
C VAL A 138 9.35 -36.52 -13.09
N ASN A 139 10.44 -35.92 -12.62
CA ASN A 139 10.67 -35.74 -11.20
C ASN A 139 9.70 -34.70 -10.62
N PRO A 140 9.39 -34.78 -9.31
CA PRO A 140 8.66 -33.72 -8.64
C PRO A 140 9.41 -32.39 -8.73
N PHE A 141 8.70 -31.33 -9.11
CA PHE A 141 9.24 -29.97 -9.15
C PHE A 141 9.46 -29.40 -7.73
N PRO A 142 10.28 -28.35 -7.57
CA PRO A 142 10.48 -27.66 -6.30
C PRO A 142 9.16 -27.24 -5.66
N SER A 143 9.09 -27.28 -4.33
CA SER A 143 7.95 -26.77 -3.58
C SER A 143 7.98 -25.23 -3.51
N ILE A 144 6.81 -24.62 -3.41
CA ILE A 144 6.70 -23.17 -3.21
C ILE A 144 7.39 -22.78 -1.89
N PRO A 145 8.25 -21.74 -1.88
CA PRO A 145 8.83 -21.21 -0.65
C PRO A 145 7.76 -20.46 0.17
N VAL A 146 7.13 -21.17 1.11
CA VAL A 146 6.00 -20.65 1.93
C VAL A 146 6.37 -19.38 2.69
N ALA A 147 7.62 -19.30 3.20
CA ALA A 147 8.11 -18.12 3.91
C ALA A 147 8.16 -16.88 3.01
N ALA A 148 8.71 -16.99 1.80
CA ALA A 148 8.71 -15.91 0.83
C ALA A 148 7.29 -15.47 0.45
N VAL A 149 6.36 -16.42 0.26
CA VAL A 149 4.94 -16.10 -0.02
C VAL A 149 4.31 -15.30 1.12
N ALA A 150 4.58 -15.66 2.37
CA ALA A 150 4.09 -14.91 3.53
C ALA A 150 4.64 -13.47 3.54
N GLN A 151 5.93 -13.29 3.24
CA GLN A 151 6.55 -11.95 3.17
C GLN A 151 5.99 -11.11 2.01
N ILE A 152 5.73 -11.69 0.84
CA ILE A 152 5.06 -10.97 -0.27
C ILE A 152 3.64 -10.56 0.14
N ARG A 153 2.91 -11.40 0.87
CA ARG A 153 1.60 -11.05 1.40
C ARG A 153 1.67 -9.88 2.39
N GLU A 154 2.63 -9.88 3.31
CA GLU A 154 2.84 -8.73 4.22
C GLU A 154 3.13 -7.44 3.44
N MET A 155 3.91 -7.53 2.36
CA MET A 155 4.16 -6.39 1.48
C MET A 155 2.89 -5.92 0.76
N ILE A 156 2.03 -6.83 0.29
CA ILE A 156 0.72 -6.52 -0.32
C ILE A 156 -0.17 -5.73 0.65
N GLU A 157 -0.19 -6.13 1.93
CA GLU A 157 -0.98 -5.47 2.97
C GLU A 157 -0.46 -4.05 3.28
N ALA A 158 0.83 -3.79 3.06
CA ALA A 158 1.46 -2.49 3.27
C ALA A 158 1.62 -1.63 1.99
N ALA A 159 1.32 -2.20 0.82
CA ALA A 159 1.48 -1.55 -0.48
C ALA A 159 0.32 -0.60 -0.81
N ASP A 160 0.62 0.40 -1.65
CA ASP A 160 -0.42 1.21 -2.28
C ASP A 160 -1.19 0.39 -3.34
N GLU A 161 -2.26 0.96 -3.89
CA GLU A 161 -3.14 0.25 -4.83
C GLU A 161 -2.40 -0.24 -6.09
N ALA A 162 -1.56 0.60 -6.68
CA ALA A 162 -0.88 0.27 -7.94
C ALA A 162 0.15 -0.85 -7.72
N GLU A 163 0.88 -0.78 -6.61
CA GLU A 163 1.87 -1.79 -6.24
C GLU A 163 1.23 -3.11 -5.81
N ARG A 164 0.05 -3.04 -5.18
CA ARG A 164 -0.72 -4.23 -4.79
C ARG A 164 -1.08 -5.09 -6.00
N VAL A 165 -1.44 -4.47 -7.13
CA VAL A 165 -1.74 -5.18 -8.37
C VAL A 165 -0.53 -5.96 -8.87
N PHE A 166 0.66 -5.35 -8.87
CA PHE A 166 1.89 -6.01 -9.31
C PHE A 166 2.24 -7.21 -8.42
N LEU A 167 2.24 -7.03 -7.11
CA LEU A 167 2.54 -8.08 -6.12
C LEU A 167 1.51 -9.23 -6.16
N SER A 168 0.23 -8.89 -6.31
CA SER A 168 -0.85 -9.90 -6.41
C SER A 168 -0.75 -10.69 -7.70
N THR A 169 -0.35 -10.03 -8.81
CA THR A 169 -0.09 -10.72 -10.09
C THR A 169 1.09 -11.69 -9.95
N LEU A 170 2.16 -11.31 -9.23
CA LEU A 170 3.27 -12.23 -8.95
C LEU A 170 2.81 -13.47 -8.16
N LEU A 171 2.01 -13.29 -7.10
CA LEU A 171 1.47 -14.42 -6.34
C LEU A 171 0.54 -15.30 -7.19
N ALA A 172 -0.30 -14.70 -8.03
CA ALA A 172 -1.17 -15.43 -8.94
C ALA A 172 -0.37 -16.26 -9.96
N SER A 173 0.65 -15.65 -10.60
CA SER A 173 1.56 -16.36 -11.51
C SER A 173 2.23 -17.55 -10.80
N LEU A 174 2.73 -17.36 -9.57
CA LEU A 174 3.35 -18.43 -8.77
C LEU A 174 2.40 -19.60 -8.50
N GLN A 175 1.18 -19.31 -8.04
CA GLN A 175 0.18 -20.34 -7.71
C GLN A 175 -0.27 -21.11 -8.95
N VAL A 176 -0.53 -20.41 -10.06
CA VAL A 176 -0.95 -21.04 -11.30
C VAL A 176 0.16 -21.92 -11.87
N GLN A 177 1.39 -21.42 -11.90
CA GLN A 177 2.54 -22.20 -12.36
C GLN A 177 2.69 -23.47 -11.50
N HIS A 178 2.67 -23.35 -10.17
CA HIS A 178 2.80 -24.51 -9.30
C HIS A 178 1.67 -25.54 -9.52
N SER A 179 0.43 -25.09 -9.68
CA SER A 179 -0.72 -25.95 -9.99
C SER A 179 -0.53 -26.69 -11.32
N ARG A 180 -0.01 -26.01 -12.35
CA ARG A 180 0.31 -26.59 -13.66
C ARG A 180 1.43 -27.62 -13.58
N LEU A 181 2.49 -27.35 -12.83
CA LEU A 181 3.60 -28.28 -12.61
C LEU A 181 3.14 -29.54 -11.84
N ALA A 182 2.31 -29.37 -10.80
CA ALA A 182 1.69 -30.50 -10.11
C ALA A 182 0.76 -31.31 -11.04
N GLY A 183 0.02 -30.61 -11.91
CA GLY A 183 -0.80 -31.21 -12.96
C GLY A 183 0.03 -32.03 -13.95
N LEU A 184 1.15 -31.48 -14.42
CA LEU A 184 2.08 -32.15 -15.34
C LEU A 184 2.57 -33.49 -14.78
N VAL A 185 3.04 -33.51 -13.53
CA VAL A 185 3.53 -34.75 -12.88
C VAL A 185 2.41 -35.78 -12.79
N ARG A 186 1.20 -35.37 -12.38
CA ARG A 186 0.05 -36.27 -12.24
C ARG A 186 -0.45 -36.80 -13.58
N ASP A 187 -0.59 -35.93 -14.57
CA ASP A 187 -1.12 -36.27 -15.89
C ASP A 187 -0.15 -37.20 -16.63
N HIS A 188 1.15 -37.01 -16.46
CA HIS A 188 2.18 -37.88 -17.04
C HIS A 188 2.11 -39.32 -16.52
N VAL A 189 1.79 -39.53 -15.24
CA VAL A 189 1.62 -40.86 -14.65
C VAL A 189 0.31 -41.53 -15.10
N ARG A 190 -0.69 -40.75 -15.51
CA ARG A 190 -2.01 -41.27 -15.85
C ARG A 190 -2.05 -41.78 -17.30
N ALA A 191 -2.36 -43.06 -17.47
CA ALA A 191 -2.51 -43.67 -18.79
C ALA A 191 -3.53 -42.90 -19.66
N GLY A 192 -3.14 -42.61 -20.90
CA GLY A 192 -3.99 -41.97 -21.91
C GLY A 192 -3.89 -40.43 -22.00
N HIS A 193 -3.08 -39.78 -21.17
CA HIS A 193 -2.81 -38.34 -21.30
C HIS A 193 -1.56 -38.09 -22.16
N ILE A 194 -1.66 -37.11 -23.06
CA ILE A 194 -0.55 -36.66 -23.91
C ILE A 194 -0.09 -35.30 -23.41
N VAL A 195 1.17 -35.21 -22.99
CA VAL A 195 1.82 -33.94 -22.66
C VAL A 195 2.56 -33.45 -23.90
N LEU A 196 2.12 -32.30 -24.43
CA LEU A 196 2.73 -31.68 -25.60
C LEU A 196 3.94 -30.83 -25.21
N THR A 197 4.94 -30.77 -26.09
CA THR A 197 6.12 -29.90 -25.92
C THR A 197 5.73 -28.43 -25.74
N LEU A 198 4.70 -27.96 -26.45
CA LEU A 198 4.17 -26.60 -26.32
C LEU A 198 3.68 -26.27 -24.89
N ASN A 199 3.14 -27.25 -24.16
CA ASN A 199 2.73 -27.05 -22.76
C ASN A 199 3.95 -26.83 -21.87
N ILE A 200 5.03 -27.59 -22.10
CA ILE A 200 6.28 -27.48 -21.34
C ILE A 200 6.93 -26.13 -21.62
N GLU A 201 7.02 -25.71 -22.89
CA GLU A 201 7.48 -24.37 -23.28
C GLU A 201 6.68 -23.26 -22.60
N ARG A 202 5.36 -23.44 -22.50
CA ARG A 202 4.51 -22.50 -21.77
C ARG A 202 4.86 -22.43 -20.28
N TYR A 203 5.16 -23.57 -19.65
CA TYR A 203 5.54 -23.61 -18.24
C TYR A 203 6.92 -22.99 -17.99
N ILE A 204 7.86 -23.14 -18.95
CA ILE A 204 9.15 -22.45 -18.93
C ILE A 204 8.93 -20.93 -18.98
N LEU A 205 8.04 -20.47 -19.85
CA LEU A 205 7.68 -19.06 -19.94
C LEU A 205 7.02 -18.53 -18.65
N ASP A 206 6.11 -19.29 -18.05
CA ASP A 206 5.45 -18.91 -16.79
C ASP A 206 6.50 -18.80 -15.65
N ALA A 207 7.50 -19.68 -15.62
CA ALA A 207 8.63 -19.58 -14.70
C ALA A 207 9.49 -18.33 -14.97
N GLY A 208 9.74 -18.04 -16.25
CA GLY A 208 10.45 -16.84 -16.70
C GLY A 208 9.75 -15.54 -16.30
N ASP A 209 8.41 -15.48 -16.35
CA ASP A 209 7.58 -14.36 -15.86
C ASP A 209 7.80 -14.14 -14.35
N ILE A 210 7.76 -15.20 -13.55
CA ILE A 210 8.00 -15.12 -12.09
C ILE A 210 9.42 -14.61 -11.81
N TYR A 211 10.42 -15.13 -12.51
CA TYR A 211 11.80 -14.66 -12.36
C TYR A 211 11.93 -13.18 -12.77
N ALA A 212 11.36 -12.77 -13.91
CA ALA A 212 11.45 -11.38 -14.38
C ALA A 212 10.78 -10.39 -13.41
N ARG A 213 9.61 -10.75 -12.85
CA ARG A 213 8.91 -9.94 -11.84
C ARG A 213 9.68 -9.82 -10.53
N THR A 214 10.26 -10.91 -10.05
CA THR A 214 11.09 -10.87 -8.84
C THR A 214 12.36 -10.05 -9.07
N ALA A 215 13.00 -10.22 -10.22
CA ALA A 215 14.19 -9.49 -10.61
C ALA A 215 13.96 -7.97 -10.72
N SER A 216 12.83 -7.54 -11.29
CA SER A 216 12.51 -6.12 -11.43
C SER A 216 12.29 -5.41 -10.08
N MET A 217 11.89 -6.15 -9.05
CA MET A 217 11.68 -5.62 -7.70
C MET A 217 12.97 -5.40 -6.89
N TYR A 218 14.12 -5.95 -7.30
CA TYR A 218 15.35 -5.83 -6.50
C TYR A 218 15.82 -4.38 -6.32
N ARG A 219 15.54 -3.47 -7.25
CA ARG A 219 15.90 -2.04 -7.10
C ARG A 219 15.08 -1.38 -6.00
N PHE A 220 13.78 -1.66 -5.96
CA PHE A 220 12.89 -1.24 -4.88
C PHE A 220 13.31 -1.85 -3.53
N ALA A 221 13.51 -3.18 -3.50
CA ALA A 221 13.85 -3.90 -2.26
C ALA A 221 15.18 -3.45 -1.64
N ARG A 222 16.10 -2.93 -2.45
CA ARG A 222 17.38 -2.33 -1.99
C ARG A 222 17.29 -0.85 -1.62
N GLY A 223 16.11 -0.24 -1.69
CA GLY A 223 15.90 1.19 -1.41
C GLY A 223 16.51 2.12 -2.47
N ILE A 224 16.85 1.62 -3.66
CA ILE A 224 17.33 2.44 -4.78
C ILE A 224 16.15 3.17 -5.43
N GLU A 225 15.01 2.50 -5.52
CA GLU A 225 13.76 3.05 -6.04
C GLU A 225 12.70 3.07 -4.94
N ASN A 226 11.86 4.12 -4.94
CA ASN A 226 10.83 4.31 -3.91
C ASN A 226 9.51 3.62 -4.24
N ARG A 227 9.40 2.99 -5.42
CA ARG A 227 8.17 2.39 -5.93
C ARG A 227 8.45 1.02 -6.53
N ILE A 228 7.50 0.11 -6.38
CA ILE A 228 7.49 -1.17 -7.09
C ILE A 228 7.16 -0.91 -8.57
N PRO A 229 7.76 -1.65 -9.52
CA PRO A 229 7.40 -1.54 -10.94
C PRO A 229 5.91 -1.78 -11.16
N GLY A 230 5.29 -1.02 -12.08
CA GLY A 230 3.88 -1.22 -12.44
C GLY A 230 3.63 -2.45 -13.31
N GLY A 231 4.68 -2.94 -13.99
CA GLY A 231 4.62 -4.04 -14.94
C GLY A 231 6.04 -4.48 -15.32
N ILE A 232 6.12 -5.51 -16.16
CA ILE A 232 7.36 -5.94 -16.81
C ILE A 232 7.15 -5.97 -18.33
N ARG A 233 8.22 -5.87 -19.10
CA ARG A 233 8.20 -5.91 -20.57
C ARG A 233 8.51 -7.31 -21.08
N LYS A 234 8.09 -7.61 -22.31
CA LYS A 234 8.40 -8.90 -22.95
C LYS A 234 9.91 -9.19 -23.01
N ILE A 235 10.72 -8.18 -23.33
CA ILE A 235 12.18 -8.32 -23.36
C ILE A 235 12.79 -8.70 -21.99
N GLU A 236 12.14 -8.33 -20.88
CA GLU A 236 12.62 -8.68 -19.53
C GLU A 236 12.40 -10.17 -19.23
N ILE A 237 11.39 -10.78 -19.85
CA ILE A 237 11.17 -12.24 -19.82
C ILE A 237 12.19 -12.95 -20.73
N ALA A 238 12.45 -12.42 -21.93
CA ALA A 238 13.51 -12.96 -22.78
C ALA A 238 14.87 -12.96 -22.05
N ASN A 239 15.18 -11.89 -21.32
CA ASN A 239 16.39 -11.81 -20.51
C ASN A 239 16.37 -12.79 -19.33
N SER A 240 15.23 -12.96 -18.65
CA SER A 240 15.14 -13.92 -17.53
C SER A 240 15.37 -15.36 -17.99
N LEU A 241 14.77 -15.75 -19.12
CA LEU A 241 14.99 -17.08 -19.72
C LEU A 241 16.47 -17.31 -20.05
N SER A 242 17.14 -16.31 -20.62
CA SER A 242 18.57 -16.40 -20.92
C SER A 242 19.44 -16.51 -19.65
N VAL A 243 19.14 -15.72 -18.61
CA VAL A 243 19.83 -15.78 -17.31
C VAL A 243 19.65 -17.12 -16.62
N CYS A 244 18.47 -17.73 -16.75
CA CYS A 244 18.17 -19.07 -16.23
C CYS A 244 18.65 -20.21 -17.14
N GLY A 245 19.56 -19.94 -18.09
CA GLY A 245 20.20 -20.99 -18.89
C GLY A 245 19.33 -21.62 -19.97
N VAL A 246 18.19 -21.02 -20.36
CA VAL A 246 17.42 -21.47 -21.52
C VAL A 246 18.21 -21.13 -22.78
N VAL A 247 18.70 -22.15 -23.47
CA VAL A 247 19.52 -22.03 -24.68
C VAL A 247 18.75 -22.44 -25.95
N PRO A 248 19.25 -22.10 -27.16
CA PRO A 248 18.72 -22.62 -28.41
C PRO A 248 18.71 -24.16 -28.45
N PRO A 249 17.71 -24.79 -29.11
CA PRO A 249 16.63 -24.18 -29.89
C PRO A 249 15.39 -23.79 -29.07
N ILE A 250 15.34 -24.16 -27.77
CA ILE A 250 14.18 -23.90 -26.89
C ILE A 250 13.95 -22.40 -26.76
N TYR A 251 15.02 -21.66 -26.51
CA TYR A 251 14.99 -20.19 -26.37
C TYR A 251 14.37 -19.51 -27.59
N ASP A 252 14.89 -19.81 -28.79
CA ASP A 252 14.44 -19.20 -30.04
C ASP A 252 12.96 -19.52 -30.33
N THR A 253 12.55 -20.75 -30.05
CA THR A 253 11.16 -21.19 -30.20
C THR A 253 10.21 -20.39 -29.32
N ILE A 254 10.53 -20.25 -28.03
CA ILE A 254 9.72 -19.46 -27.08
C ILE A 254 9.71 -17.98 -27.50
N LEU A 255 10.87 -17.44 -27.85
CA LEU A 255 11.01 -16.03 -28.22
C LEU A 255 10.22 -15.69 -29.49
N GLN A 256 10.18 -16.59 -30.48
CA GLN A 256 9.37 -16.44 -31.69
C GLN A 256 7.87 -16.61 -31.39
N ASN A 257 7.48 -17.67 -30.67
CA ASN A 257 6.07 -18.01 -30.43
C ASN A 257 5.34 -16.95 -29.57
N TYR A 258 6.06 -16.27 -28.67
CA TYR A 258 5.49 -15.29 -27.75
C TYR A 258 5.91 -13.84 -28.04
N ASP A 259 6.63 -13.62 -29.15
CA ASP A 259 7.12 -12.30 -29.57
C ASP A 259 7.89 -11.58 -28.45
N LEU A 260 8.85 -12.27 -27.81
CA LEU A 260 9.50 -11.74 -26.61
C LEU A 260 10.53 -10.62 -26.87
N ASN A 261 10.83 -10.33 -28.14
CA ASN A 261 11.76 -9.27 -28.53
C ASN A 261 11.17 -7.86 -28.45
N SER A 262 9.85 -7.73 -28.28
CA SER A 262 9.21 -6.42 -28.26
C SER A 262 9.40 -5.69 -26.92
N GLN A 263 9.31 -4.36 -26.96
CA GLN A 263 9.35 -3.50 -25.76
C GLN A 263 7.96 -3.34 -25.11
N GLU A 264 6.96 -4.08 -25.59
CA GLU A 264 5.60 -4.00 -25.08
C GLU A 264 5.52 -4.51 -23.65
N GLU A 265 4.55 -3.99 -22.91
CA GLU A 265 4.22 -4.49 -21.59
C GLU A 265 3.74 -5.94 -21.69
N TRP A 266 4.34 -6.82 -20.88
CA TRP A 266 3.88 -8.18 -20.76
C TRP A 266 2.63 -8.24 -19.89
N VAL A 267 1.51 -8.55 -20.54
CA VAL A 267 0.26 -8.84 -19.86
C VAL A 267 0.30 -10.30 -19.42
N SER A 268 0.49 -10.52 -18.11
CA SER A 268 0.36 -11.88 -17.56
C SER A 268 -1.01 -12.43 -17.92
N PRO A 269 -1.10 -13.69 -18.40
CA PRO A 269 -2.39 -14.35 -18.62
C PRO A 269 -3.25 -14.44 -17.33
N PHE A 270 -2.65 -14.17 -16.16
CA PHE A 270 -3.26 -14.31 -14.84
C PHE A 270 -3.47 -12.96 -14.15
N ARG A 271 -3.43 -11.85 -14.90
CA ARG A 271 -3.71 -10.53 -14.34
C ARG A 271 -5.09 -10.55 -13.68
N ALA A 272 -5.13 -10.36 -12.36
CA ALA A 272 -6.37 -10.17 -11.64
C ALA A 272 -7.05 -8.90 -12.17
N VAL A 273 -8.29 -9.05 -12.64
CA VAL A 273 -9.15 -7.93 -13.08
C VAL A 273 -9.77 -7.28 -11.85
#